data_AF-A0A8S3JJT7-F1
#
_entry.id   AF-A0A8S3JJT7-F1
#
_cell.length_a   1.000
_cell.length_b   1.000
_cell.length_c   1.000
_cell.angle_alpha   90.00
_cell.angle_beta   90.00
_cell.angle_gamma   90.00
#
_symmetry.space_group_name_H-M   'P 1'
#
loop_
_entity.id
_entity.type
_entity.pdbx_description
1 polymer ?
#
loop_
_entity_poly.entity_id
_entity_poly.type
_entity_poly.pdbx_seq_one_letter_code
_entity_poly.pdbx_strand_id
1 'polypeptide(L)'
;MSRKYFIDAGIALSILTRDSLEYYLALQSEHHRETWTNVLMLLLTKLLKLDEEQFKYYSIEIYPLISEIVVFDLKPELRYILREFLLRIGRSFLLKTVI
;
A
#
# COMPACT_ATOMS: atom_id res chain seq x y z
N MET A 1 -12.75 -24.22 7.17
CA MET A 1 -11.66 -23.57 7.94
C MET A 1 -11.57 -22.09 7.50
N SER A 2 -12.62 -21.29 7.78
CA SER A 2 -13.42 -20.78 6.62
C SER A 2 -13.67 -19.28 6.42
N ARG A 3 -13.27 -18.33 7.27
CA ARG A 3 -13.46 -16.88 6.98
C ARG A 3 -12.72 -15.99 7.97
N LYS A 4 -12.77 -16.40 9.24
CA LYS A 4 -12.16 -15.67 10.37
C LYS A 4 -10.65 -15.49 10.20
N TYR A 5 -9.91 -16.57 9.92
CA TYR A 5 -8.46 -16.50 9.62
C TYR A 5 -8.09 -15.60 8.42
N PHE A 6 -8.96 -15.50 7.41
CA PHE A 6 -8.72 -14.66 6.23
C PHE A 6 -8.92 -13.18 6.56
N ILE A 7 -9.93 -12.88 7.39
CA ILE A 7 -10.19 -11.55 7.94
C ILE A 7 -9.07 -11.15 8.90
N ASP A 8 -8.65 -12.05 9.81
CA ASP A 8 -7.59 -11.81 10.79
C ASP A 8 -6.23 -11.58 10.10
N ALA A 9 -5.91 -12.35 9.05
CA ALA A 9 -4.70 -12.16 8.25
C ALA A 9 -4.74 -10.87 7.40
N GLY A 10 -5.91 -10.51 6.87
CA GLY A 10 -6.10 -9.25 6.15
C GLY A 10 -5.94 -8.03 7.05
N ILE A 11 -6.51 -8.07 8.27
CA ILE A 11 -6.37 -7.01 9.28
C ILE A 11 -4.91 -6.89 9.72
N ALA A 12 -4.22 -8.00 9.99
CA ALA A 12 -2.81 -7.98 10.33
C ALA A 12 -1.96 -7.39 9.21
N LEU A 13 -2.24 -7.72 7.94
CA LEU A 13 -1.55 -7.12 6.80
C LEU A 13 -1.81 -5.61 6.70
N SER A 14 -3.02 -5.14 7.00
CA SER A 14 -3.34 -3.70 7.02
C SER A 14 -2.52 -2.95 8.05
N ILE A 15 -2.58 -3.41 9.30
CA ILE A 15 -1.90 -2.77 10.43
C ILE A 15 -0.39 -2.76 10.17
N LEU A 16 0.17 -3.91 9.76
CA LEU A 16 1.58 -3.99 9.42
C LEU A 16 1.98 -3.08 8.27
N THR A 17 1.12 -2.93 7.25
CA THR A 17 1.41 -2.03 6.13
C THR A 17 1.35 -0.57 6.56
N ARG A 18 0.31 -0.18 7.30
CA ARG A 18 0.14 1.17 7.86
C ARG A 18 1.33 1.55 8.75
N ASP A 19 1.66 0.72 9.73
CA ASP A 19 2.76 0.98 10.67
C ASP A 19 4.11 1.03 9.95
N SER A 20 4.32 0.19 8.93
CA SER A 20 5.53 0.23 8.12
C SER A 20 5.64 1.50 7.27
N LEU A 21 4.51 1.99 6.74
CA LEU A 21 4.45 3.24 5.99
C LEU A 21 4.74 4.44 6.90
N GLU A 22 4.12 4.49 8.08
CA GLU A 22 4.40 5.53 9.09
C GLU A 22 5.86 5.51 9.55
N TYR A 23 6.41 4.31 9.78
CA TYR A 23 7.82 4.16 10.12
C TYR A 23 8.73 4.65 8.99
N TYR A 24 8.41 4.31 7.73
CA TYR A 24 9.16 4.77 6.57
C TYR A 24 9.18 6.30 6.46
N LEU A 25 8.05 6.96 6.71
CA LEU A 25 7.94 8.43 6.73
C LEU A 25 8.79 9.07 7.85
N ALA A 26 8.89 8.42 9.01
CA ALA A 26 9.67 8.91 10.15
C ALA A 26 11.19 8.72 9.99
N LEU A 27 11.65 7.88 9.06
CA LEU A 27 13.07 7.65 8.83
C LEU A 27 13.75 8.91 8.29
N GLN A 28 14.69 9.47 9.05
CA GLN A 28 15.50 10.61 8.61
C GLN A 28 16.79 10.19 7.88
N SER A 29 17.32 9.00 8.19
CA SER A 29 18.53 8.44 7.56
C SER A 29 18.22 7.85 6.18
N GLU A 30 18.93 8.33 5.17
CA GLU A 30 18.81 7.87 3.79
C GLU A 30 19.18 6.39 3.63
N HIS A 31 20.24 5.94 4.30
CA HIS A 31 20.67 4.53 4.27
C HIS A 31 19.60 3.58 4.83
N HIS A 32 18.91 4.00 5.90
CA HIS A 32 17.79 3.23 6.44
C HIS A 32 16.61 3.24 5.47
N ARG A 33 16.27 4.38 4.85
CA ARG A 33 15.21 4.44 3.83
C ARG A 33 15.48 3.49 2.67
N GLU A 34 16.73 3.36 2.21
CA GLU A 34 17.07 2.42 1.14
C GLU A 34 16.81 0.96 1.52
N THR A 35 17.15 0.56 2.75
CA THR A 35 16.91 -0.82 3.22
C THR A 35 15.42 -1.09 3.37
N TRP A 36 14.67 -0.12 3.90
CA TRP A 36 13.23 -0.21 4.08
C TRP A 36 12.43 -0.09 2.78
N THR A 37 13.03 0.42 1.70
CA THR A 37 12.40 0.48 0.38
C THR A 37 12.01 -0.92 -0.11
N ASN A 38 12.85 -1.93 0.11
CA ASN A 38 12.53 -3.32 -0.28
C ASN A 38 11.33 -3.89 0.49
N VAL A 39 11.24 -3.56 1.79
CA VAL A 39 10.11 -3.96 2.64
C VAL A 39 8.83 -3.27 2.14
N LEU A 40 8.90 -1.98 1.86
CA LEU A 40 7.79 -1.20 1.34
C LEU A 40 7.30 -1.76 -0.01
N MET A 41 8.20 -2.07 -0.94
CA MET A 41 7.87 -2.69 -2.21
C MET A 41 7.16 -4.04 -2.03
N LEU A 42 7.62 -4.88 -1.10
CA LEU A 42 6.99 -6.16 -0.81
C LEU A 42 5.56 -5.98 -0.26
N LEU A 43 5.36 -5.04 0.66
CA LEU A 43 4.04 -4.73 1.24
C LEU A 43 3.07 -4.22 0.17
N LEU A 44 3.49 -3.24 -0.63
CA LEU A 44 2.68 -2.69 -1.72
C LEU A 44 2.33 -3.76 -2.76
N THR A 45 3.27 -4.65 -3.09
CA THR A 45 3.02 -5.76 -4.01
C THR A 45 2.00 -6.75 -3.45
N LYS A 46 1.99 -6.98 -2.13
CA LYS A 46 0.97 -7.82 -1.48
C LYS A 46 -0.40 -7.15 -1.49
N LEU A 47 -0.47 -5.84 -1.20
CA LEU A 47 -1.71 -5.06 -1.31
C LEU A 47 -2.29 -5.13 -2.73
N LEU A 48 -1.44 -5.01 -3.75
CA LEU A 48 -1.81 -5.14 -5.16
C LEU A 48 -2.35 -6.53 -5.55
N LYS A 49 -2.21 -7.55 -4.70
CA LYS A 49 -2.74 -8.91 -4.93
C LYS A 49 -4.01 -9.21 -4.15
N LEU A 50 -4.48 -8.29 -3.30
CA LEU A 50 -5.73 -8.46 -2.56
C LEU A 50 -6.93 -8.49 -3.52
N ASP A 51 -8.04 -9.08 -3.08
CA ASP A 51 -9.30 -9.02 -3.81
C ASP A 51 -9.84 -7.57 -3.88
N GLU A 52 -10.89 -7.35 -4.66
CA GLU A 52 -11.39 -6.00 -4.92
C GLU A 52 -12.00 -5.32 -3.69
N GLU A 53 -12.70 -6.05 -2.83
CA GLU A 53 -13.34 -5.49 -1.63
C GLU A 53 -12.28 -5.10 -0.59
N GLN A 54 -11.34 -6.01 -0.34
CA GLN A 54 -10.20 -5.79 0.54
C GLN A 54 -9.36 -4.62 0.04
N PHE A 55 -9.00 -4.62 -1.26
CA PHE A 55 -8.20 -3.56 -1.84
C PHE A 55 -8.87 -2.19 -1.67
N LYS A 56 -10.18 -2.08 -1.91
CA LYS A 56 -10.91 -0.81 -1.72
C LYS A 56 -10.87 -0.34 -0.28
N TYR A 57 -11.13 -1.24 0.67
CA TYR A 57 -11.09 -0.89 2.09
C TYR A 57 -9.71 -0.38 2.52
N TYR A 58 -8.66 -1.14 2.22
CA TYR A 58 -7.30 -0.77 2.64
C TYR A 58 -6.72 0.41 1.87
N SER A 59 -7.04 0.54 0.57
CA SER A 59 -6.53 1.65 -0.23
C SER A 59 -7.02 3.00 0.29
N ILE A 60 -8.26 3.10 0.79
CA ILE A 60 -8.77 4.33 1.42
C ILE A 60 -7.97 4.68 2.66
N GLU A 61 -7.71 3.69 3.53
CA GLU A 61 -7.02 3.89 4.80
C GLU A 61 -5.56 4.35 4.60
N ILE A 62 -4.83 3.72 3.67
CA ILE A 62 -3.40 4.00 3.46
C ILE A 62 -3.14 5.14 2.48
N TYR A 63 -4.15 5.61 1.73
CA TYR A 63 -3.98 6.64 0.71
C TYR A 63 -3.26 7.91 1.20
N PRO A 64 -3.56 8.46 2.40
CA PRO A 64 -2.84 9.63 2.92
C PRO A 64 -1.34 9.37 3.07
N LEU A 65 -0.95 8.23 3.62
CA LEU A 65 0.45 7.85 3.80
C LEU A 65 1.17 7.68 2.46
N ILE A 66 0.49 7.07 1.49
CA ILE A 66 1.01 6.95 0.12
C ILE A 66 1.23 8.32 -0.52
N SER A 67 0.31 9.27 -0.28
CA SER A 67 0.41 10.64 -0.80
C SER A 67 1.60 11.41 -0.24
N GLU A 68 2.03 11.10 0.99
CA GLU A 68 3.25 11.69 1.57
C GLU A 68 4.51 11.03 0.98
N ILE A 69 4.49 9.71 0.80
CA ILE A 69 5.64 8.96 0.26
C ILE A 69 6.00 9.38 -1.17
N VAL A 70 5.01 9.64 -2.02
CA VAL A 70 5.26 10.02 -3.44
C VAL A 70 6.04 11.32 -3.60
N VAL A 71 6.15 12.15 -2.56
CA VAL A 71 6.89 13.41 -2.57
C VAL A 71 8.40 13.18 -2.39
N PHE A 72 8.81 12.04 -1.85
CA PHE A 72 10.23 11.70 -1.71
C PHE A 72 10.89 11.40 -3.06
N ASP A 73 12.22 11.51 -3.10
CA ASP A 73 13.01 10.99 -4.21
C ASP A 73 13.09 9.46 -4.11
N LEU A 74 12.16 8.80 -4.80
CA LEU A 74 12.00 7.35 -4.74
C LEU A 74 12.75 6.64 -5.85
N LYS A 75 13.31 5.47 -5.52
CA LYS A 75 13.90 4.57 -6.51
C LYS A 75 12.91 4.23 -7.63
N PRO A 76 13.37 4.06 -8.88
CA PRO A 76 12.49 3.79 -10.03
C PRO A 76 11.52 2.61 -9.81
N GLU A 77 11.98 1.56 -9.13
CA GLU A 77 11.24 0.33 -8.87
C GLU A 77 10.05 0.59 -7.92
N LEU A 78 10.26 1.39 -6.88
CA LEU A 78 9.20 1.77 -5.95
C LEU A 78 8.18 2.69 -6.63
N ARG A 79 8.64 3.63 -7.47
CA ARG A 79 7.75 4.49 -8.27
C ARG A 79 6.86 3.67 -9.19
N TYR A 80 7.39 2.62 -9.81
CA TYR A 80 6.62 1.71 -10.65
C TYR A 80 5.48 1.04 -9.87
N ILE A 81 5.78 0.48 -8.69
CA ILE A 81 4.78 -0.20 -7.85
C ILE A 81 3.70 0.79 -7.36
N LEU A 82 4.10 1.98 -6.92
CA LEU A 82 3.17 3.03 -6.51
C LEU A 82 2.25 3.47 -7.65
N ARG A 83 2.79 3.59 -8.87
CA ARG A 83 1.98 3.88 -10.05
C ARG A 83 0.92 2.81 -10.29
N GLU A 84 1.28 1.53 -10.23
CA GLU A 84 0.32 0.44 -10.40
C GLU A 84 -0.76 0.45 -9.29
N PHE A 85 -0.36 0.78 -8.05
CA PHE A 85 -1.29 0.96 -6.94
C PHE A 85 -2.29 2.09 -7.20
N LEU A 86 -1.83 3.27 -7.59
CA LEU A 86 -2.70 4.42 -7.91
C LEU A 86 -3.60 4.14 -9.13
N LEU A 87 -3.09 3.46 -10.16
CA LEU A 87 -3.92 3.05 -11.30
C LEU A 87 -5.00 2.05 -10.90
N ARG A 88 -4.68 1.12 -9.99
CA ARG A 88 -5.65 0.18 -9.47
C ARG A 88 -6.73 0.88 -8.64
N ILE A 89 -6.36 1.85 -7.80
CA ILE A 89 -7.33 2.75 -7.13
C ILE A 89 -8.24 3.39 -8.17
N GLY A 90 -7.68 4.05 -9.19
CA GLY A 90 -8.45 4.66 -10.26
C GLY A 90 -9.49 3.70 -10.85
N ARG A 91 -9.08 2.48 -11.25
CA ARG A 91 -10.01 1.47 -11.79
C ARG A 91 -11.06 1.01 -10.79
N SER A 92 -10.66 0.77 -9.54
CA SER A 92 -11.54 0.28 -8.48
C SER A 92 -12.62 1.29 -8.07
N PHE A 93 -12.33 2.60 -8.11
CA PHE A 93 -13.27 3.65 -7.71
C PHE A 93 -13.99 4.31 -8.90
N LEU A 94 -13.37 4.43 -10.08
CA LEU A 94 -13.97 5.08 -11.27
C LEU A 94 -15.00 4.20 -12.00
N LEU A 95 -14.90 2.87 -11.93
CA LEU A 95 -15.84 1.97 -12.63
C LEU A 95 -17.20 1.81 -11.93
N LYS A 96 -17.43 2.47 -10.78
CA LYS A 96 -18.74 2.50 -10.12
C LYS A 96 -19.61 3.71 -10.50
N THR A 97 -19.21 4.51 -11.48
CA THR A 97 -20.08 5.55 -12.08
C THR A 97 -20.60 5.05 -13.43
N VAL A 98 -21.50 4.07 -13.41
CA VAL A 98 -22.43 3.85 -14.52
C VAL A 98 -23.82 4.17 -13.98
N ILE A 99 -24.38 5.21 -14.60
CA ILE A 99 -25.74 5.75 -14.48
C ILE A 99 -26.76 4.65 -14.79
#